data_AF-A0A2A2V0H7-F1
#
_entry.id   AF-A0A2A2V0H7-F1
#
_cell.length_a   1.000
_cell.length_b   1.000
_cell.length_c   1.000
_cell.angle_alpha   90.00
_cell.angle_beta   90.00
_cell.angle_gamma   90.00
#
_symmetry.space_group_name_H-M   'P 1'
#
loop_
_entity.id
_entity.type
_entity.pdbx_description
1 polymer ?
#
loop_
_entity_poly.entity_id
_entity_poly.type
_entity_poly.pdbx_seq_one_letter_code
_entity_poly.pdbx_strand_id
1 'polypeptide(L)' 'KPFVIGRKNWLFSFTTSGAESSATLYSMIETARANGHTPFDYVMHCLNELAQPQCDIDSLLPWHVSL' A
#
# COMPACT_ATOMS: atom_id res chain seq x y z
N LYS A 1 -3.11 -18.06 -20.42
CA LYS A 1 -3.65 -16.72 -20.73
C LYS A 1 -3.81 -15.91 -19.43
N PRO A 2 -2.79 -15.17 -18.95
CA PRO A 2 -2.88 -14.43 -17.67
C PRO A 2 -3.30 -12.96 -17.82
N PHE A 3 -3.70 -12.52 -19.02
CA PHE A 3 -3.91 -11.09 -19.32
C PHE A 3 -5.29 -10.54 -18.91
N VAL A 4 -6.21 -11.41 -18.45
CA VAL A 4 -7.60 -11.01 -18.14
C VAL A 4 -7.78 -10.59 -16.68
N ILE A 5 -6.90 -11.01 -15.77
CA ILE A 5 -7.01 -10.68 -14.34
C ILE A 5 -6.71 -9.19 -14.10
N GLY A 6 -5.82 -8.58 -14.88
CA GLY A 6 -5.48 -7.16 -14.78
C GLY A 6 -6.69 -6.25 -14.98
N ARG A 7 -7.51 -6.45 -16.03
CA ARG A 7 -8.63 -5.54 -16.36
C ARG A 7 -9.61 -5.30 -15.21
N LYS A 8 -9.82 -6.29 -14.35
CA LYS A 8 -10.76 -6.17 -13.22
C LYS A 8 -10.17 -5.39 -12.03
N ASN A 9 -8.84 -5.34 -11.90
CA ASN A 9 -8.16 -4.53 -10.89
C ASN A 9 -8.02 -3.06 -11.28
N TRP A 10 -8.04 -2.76 -12.59
CA TRP A 10 -7.99 -1.38 -13.10
C TRP A 10 -9.35 -0.69 -13.13
N LEU A 11 -10.40 -1.35 -12.62
CA LEU A 11 -11.76 -0.82 -12.60
C LEU A 11 -11.86 0.50 -11.81
N PHE A 12 -10.96 0.72 -10.86
CA PHE A 12 -10.85 1.95 -10.09
C PHE A 12 -9.94 3.00 -10.73
N SER A 13 -9.13 2.65 -11.73
CA SER A 13 -8.22 3.58 -12.41
C SER A 13 -8.91 4.44 -13.49
N PHE A 14 -10.24 4.36 -13.63
CA PHE A 14 -10.99 5.14 -14.62
C PHE A 14 -11.20 6.61 -14.18
N THR A 15 -11.15 6.87 -12.86
CA THR A 15 -11.20 8.23 -12.31
C THR A 15 -9.80 8.65 -11.86
N THR A 16 -9.51 9.95 -11.91
CA THR A 16 -8.22 10.51 -11.44
C THR A 16 -7.94 10.12 -9.99
N SER A 17 -8.94 10.20 -9.13
CA SER A 17 -8.84 9.80 -7.71
C SER A 17 -8.51 8.31 -7.52
N GLY A 18 -9.09 7.41 -8.31
CA GLY A 18 -8.78 5.99 -8.19
C GLY A 18 -7.47 5.58 -8.87
N ALA A 19 -7.03 6.30 -9.91
CA ALA A 19 -5.69 6.18 -10.46
C ALA A 19 -4.62 6.62 -9.44
N GLU A 20 -4.85 7.75 -8.76
CA GLU A 20 -3.99 8.25 -7.69
C GLU A 20 -3.92 7.28 -6.51
N SER A 21 -5.07 6.79 -6.04
CA SER A 21 -5.12 5.78 -4.97
C SER A 21 -4.36 4.51 -5.34
N SER A 22 -4.48 4.05 -6.59
CA SER A 22 -3.74 2.89 -7.09
C SER A 22 -2.24 3.15 -7.13
N ALA A 23 -1.81 4.31 -7.63
CA ALA A 23 -0.41 4.70 -7.68
C ALA A 23 0.23 4.79 -6.28
N THR A 24 -0.50 5.34 -5.31
CA THR A 24 -0.08 5.39 -3.90
C THR A 24 0.09 4.00 -3.30
N LEU A 25 -0.85 3.09 -3.57
CA LEU A 25 -0.77 1.69 -3.12
C LEU A 25 0.44 0.95 -3.70
N TYR A 26 0.68 1.08 -5.01
CA TYR A 26 1.87 0.50 -5.65
C TYR A 26 3.16 1.11 -5.10
N SER A 27 3.19 2.41 -4.85
CA SER A 27 4.35 3.09 -4.27
C SER A 27 4.66 2.56 -2.86
N MET A 28 3.64 2.34 -2.02
CA MET A 28 3.82 1.72 -0.70
C MET A 28 4.36 0.29 -0.79
N ILE A 29 3.84 -0.52 -1.73
CA ILE A 29 4.31 -1.90 -1.95
C ILE A 29 5.78 -1.93 -2.37
N GLU A 30 6.18 -1.08 -3.32
CA GLU A 30 7.57 -1.00 -3.77
C GLU A 30 8.49 -0.46 -2.67
N THR A 31 8.01 0.49 -1.85
CA THR A 31 8.79 0.99 -0.70
C THR A 31 8.97 -0.08 0.37
N ALA A 32 7.93 -0.86 0.69
CA ALA A 32 8.02 -1.98 1.62
C ALA A 32 9.03 -3.03 1.14
N ARG A 33 8.98 -3.37 -0.16
CA ARG A 33 9.94 -4.29 -0.78
C ARG A 33 11.36 -3.74 -0.74
N ALA A 34 11.56 -2.45 -1.01
CA ALA A 34 12.87 -1.81 -0.98
C ALA A 34 13.50 -1.84 0.42
N ASN A 35 12.68 -1.85 1.48
CA ASN A 35 13.13 -1.99 2.86
C ASN A 35 13.18 -3.45 3.34
N GLY A 36 12.88 -4.43 2.48
CA GLY A 36 12.97 -5.86 2.78
C GLY A 36 11.77 -6.46 3.50
N HIS A 37 10.68 -5.71 3.67
CA HIS A 37 9.45 -6.21 4.31
C HIS A 37 8.52 -6.91 3.33
N THR A 38 7.75 -7.87 3.85
CA THR A 38 6.62 -8.45 3.12
C THR A 38 5.56 -7.36 2.90
N PRO A 39 5.23 -7.00 1.64
CA PRO A 39 4.35 -5.85 1.38
C PRO A 39 2.96 -5.97 1.99
N PHE A 40 2.44 -7.20 2.08
CA PHE A 40 1.13 -7.45 2.69
C PHE A 40 1.13 -7.14 4.19
N ASP A 41 2.14 -7.62 4.92
CA ASP A 41 2.25 -7.41 6.37
C ASP A 41 2.46 -5.93 6.69
N TYR A 42 3.29 -5.24 5.90
CA TYR A 42 3.52 -3.80 6.06
C TYR A 42 2.24 -2.99 5.84
N VAL A 43 1.51 -3.24 4.75
CA VAL A 43 0.25 -2.52 4.49
C VAL A 43 -0.79 -2.82 5.56
N MET A 44 -0.90 -4.06 6.02
CA MET A 44 -1.82 -4.42 7.12
C MET A 44 -1.44 -3.74 8.43
N HIS A 45 -0.15 -3.66 8.75
CA HIS A 45 0.33 -2.96 9.93
C HIS A 45 -0.02 -1.47 9.86
N CYS A 46 0.28 -0.81 8.74
CA CYS A 46 -0.07 0.60 8.53
C CYS A 46 -1.57 0.84 8.66
N LEU A 47 -2.42 0.00 8.06
CA LEU A 47 -3.88 0.15 8.14
C LEU A 47 -4.41 -0.05 9.56
N ASN A 48 -3.84 -0.97 10.34
CA ASN A 48 -4.23 -1.19 11.73
C ASN A 48 -3.87 0.01 12.63
N GLU A 49 -2.68 0.58 12.45
CA GLU A 49 -2.25 1.77 13.21
C GLU A 49 -3.00 3.03 12.79
N LEU A 50 -3.31 3.19 11.49
CA LEU A 50 -4.16 4.27 10.98
C LEU A 50 -5.59 4.20 11.52
N ALA A 51 -6.08 3.02 11.89
CA ALA A 51 -7.38 2.86 12.53
C ALA A 51 -7.37 3.33 14.00
N GLN A 52 -6.19 3.54 14.61
CA GLN A 52 -6.06 4.05 15.97
C GLN A 52 -6.15 5.59 16.02
N PRO A 53 -6.76 6.17 17.07
CA PRO A 53 -6.97 7.62 17.19
C PRO A 53 -5.67 8.43 17.42
N GLN A 54 -4.61 7.79 17.89
CA GLN A 54 -3.26 8.36 17.99
C GLN A 54 -2.32 7.64 17.01
N CYS A 55 -2.50 7.93 15.73
CA CYS A 55 -1.58 7.49 14.68
C CYS A 55 -0.39 8.45 14.61
N ASP A 56 0.82 7.94 14.86
CA ASP A 56 2.06 8.64 14.53
C ASP A 56 2.57 8.16 13.17
N ILE A 57 2.46 9.03 12.17
CA ILE A 57 2.80 8.72 10.78
C ILE A 57 4.30 8.45 10.65
N ASP A 58 5.15 9.10 11.45
CA ASP A 58 6.60 8.90 11.38
C ASP A 58 7.02 7.51 11.86
N SER A 59 6.27 6.93 12.81
CA SER A 59 6.49 5.55 13.28
C SER A 59 6.11 4.49 12.24
N LEU A 60 5.22 4.83 11.32
CA LEU A 60 4.76 3.95 10.24
C LEU A 60 5.69 3.91 9.04
N LEU A 61 6.75 4.70 9.05
CA LEU A 61 7.70 4.73 7.95
C LEU A 61 8.45 3.40 7.84
N PRO A 62 8.75 2.94 6.62
CA PRO A 62 9.23 1.58 6.38
C PRO A 62 10.65 1.31 6.89
N TRP A 63 11.35 2.32 7.38
CA TRP A 63 12.64 2.20 8.07
C TRP A 63 12.53 2.15 9.59
N HIS A 64 11.36 2.46 10.16
CA HIS A 64 11.08 2.38 11.60
C HIS A 64 10.28 1.12 11.97
N VAL A 65 9.57 0.54 11.01
CA VAL A 65 8.81 -0.70 11.20
C VAL A 65 9.75 -1.89 11.01
N SER A 66 9.82 -2.79 12.00
CA SER A 66 10.52 -4.08 11.88
C SER A 66 9.51 -5.21 11.97
N LEU A 67 9.00 -5.65 10.82
CA LEU A 67 8.13 -6.82 10.65
C LEU A 67 8.92 -8.06 10.28
#